data_AF-A0AAD5CXU3-F1
#
_entry.id   AF-A0AAD5CXU3-F1
#
_cell.length_a   1.000
_cell.length_b   1.000
_cell.length_c   1.000
_cell.angle_alpha   90.00
_cell.angle_beta   90.00
_cell.angle_gamma   90.00
#
_symmetry.space_group_name_H-M   'P 1'
#
loop_
_entity.id
_entity.type
_entity.pdbx_description
1 polymer ?
#
loop_
_entity_poly.entity_id
_entity_poly.type
_entity_poly.pdbx_seq_one_letter_code
_entity_poly.pdbx_strand_id
1 'polypeptide(L)'
;MDVRQRPVENQPNHRSAKPTNSSELLQPQNQPKASDALPLPLYLTNSLFFTMFFSVMYFLLHRWREKIRNSVPLHVVTLSELAAILSLIASVIYLLGFFGIDFVQSIIRPSPDSWEIEDEDNDNTNTNNNNNNNNNNNESVPCGQTLIIPTVVSDKNKPLSDKNVPSLVPDLIPACQLESNLGHINSKKPPITSDQVSEDDENIVKMVVDGTFPSYSLEAKLGDCKRAAAIRREAIQHITGKSLSGLPINGFDYESILGQCCEMPIGYVQIPVGIAGPLLLNGAEYYVPMATTEGCLVASTNRGCKAIHVSGGATCVVVKDGMTRAPVVRFGSAKRAAELKMFLEDPMNFDTLAIVFNKSSRFGRLQTVRCAIAGKNLYIRFCCVTGDAMGMNMVSKGVQNVLDFLQADFPDMDVMGISGNYCSDKKPAAVNWIEGRGKSVVCEAVIKEEVVQKVLKTTVTALVELNMLKNLAGSAIAGALGGFNAHASNIVSAVYLATGQDPAQNVESSHCITMMEAVNDGKDLHISVTMPSIEVGTVGGGTQLASQSACLNLLGVKGASKDEPGSNSRVLATIVAGSVLAGELSLMSAISAGQLVKSHMKYNRSTRDMSKLTSS
;
A
#
# COMPACT_ATOMS: atom_id res chain seq x y z
N MET A 1 23.02 14.80 -71.06
CA MET A 1 22.90 14.36 -72.47
C MET A 1 21.72 13.42 -72.56
N ASP A 2 20.86 13.58 -73.57
CA ASP A 2 19.72 12.69 -73.83
C ASP A 2 20.15 11.28 -74.26
N VAL A 3 19.27 10.28 -74.07
CA VAL A 3 18.48 9.63 -75.15
C VAL A 3 17.25 8.90 -74.55
N ARG A 4 16.06 9.35 -74.98
CA ARG A 4 14.75 8.70 -75.30
C ARG A 4 14.61 7.16 -75.06
N GLN A 5 13.44 6.56 -74.77
CA GLN A 5 12.06 6.70 -75.30
C GLN A 5 11.02 6.34 -74.19
N ARG A 6 9.88 7.04 -73.93
CA ARG A 6 8.51 7.05 -74.56
C ARG A 6 7.71 5.70 -74.53
N PRO A 7 6.34 5.69 -74.48
CA PRO A 7 5.43 6.52 -73.65
C PRO A 7 4.10 5.81 -73.14
N VAL A 8 3.45 6.40 -72.11
CA VAL A 8 2.00 6.79 -71.93
C VAL A 8 0.91 6.09 -72.80
N GLU A 9 -0.24 5.61 -72.27
CA GLU A 9 -1.52 6.31 -71.85
C GLU A 9 -2.50 5.29 -71.15
N ASN A 10 -3.76 5.48 -70.68
CA ASN A 10 -4.79 6.56 -70.61
C ASN A 10 -5.76 6.33 -69.38
N GLN A 11 -7.00 6.86 -69.38
CA GLN A 11 -8.13 6.76 -68.42
C GLN A 11 -9.39 6.16 -69.15
N PRO A 12 -10.70 6.38 -68.79
CA PRO A 12 -11.36 6.90 -67.57
C PRO A 12 -12.67 6.18 -67.11
N ASN A 13 -13.29 6.71 -66.03
CA ASN A 13 -14.74 6.77 -65.72
C ASN A 13 -15.62 5.49 -65.62
N HIS A 14 -16.50 5.48 -64.61
CA HIS A 14 -17.83 4.86 -64.72
C HIS A 14 -18.93 5.65 -63.98
N ARG A 15 -20.13 5.70 -64.56
CA ARG A 15 -21.35 6.34 -64.01
C ARG A 15 -22.30 5.31 -63.40
N SER A 16 -23.19 5.76 -62.51
CA SER A 16 -24.18 4.92 -61.82
C SER A 16 -25.27 4.35 -62.72
N ALA A 17 -25.77 3.16 -62.37
CA ALA A 17 -27.18 2.79 -62.57
C ALA A 17 -27.68 1.91 -61.40
N LYS A 18 -28.95 2.10 -61.02
CA LYS A 18 -29.76 1.35 -60.04
C LYS A 18 -30.79 0.49 -60.81
N PRO A 19 -31.67 -0.31 -60.16
CA PRO A 19 -31.49 -1.19 -59.00
C PRO A 19 -32.17 -2.58 -59.20
N THR A 20 -32.11 -3.48 -58.22
CA THR A 20 -33.26 -4.38 -57.89
C THR A 20 -33.13 -4.94 -56.46
N ASN A 21 -34.25 -5.09 -55.76
CA ASN A 21 -34.32 -5.75 -54.45
C ASN A 21 -35.05 -7.10 -54.58
N SER A 22 -34.51 -8.15 -53.97
CA SER A 22 -35.29 -9.28 -53.44
C SER A 22 -34.45 -10.09 -52.44
N SER A 23 -35.06 -10.46 -51.31
CA SER A 23 -34.43 -11.19 -50.21
C SER A 23 -34.45 -12.71 -50.44
N GLU A 24 -33.43 -13.44 -50.00
CA GLU A 24 -33.58 -14.88 -49.68
C GLU A 24 -32.56 -15.37 -48.63
N LEU A 25 -32.65 -16.65 -48.25
CA LEU A 25 -32.28 -17.15 -46.91
C LEU A 25 -30.86 -17.76 -46.76
N LEU A 26 -30.32 -17.57 -45.55
CA LEU A 26 -29.52 -18.50 -44.73
C LEU A 26 -28.73 -19.63 -45.41
N GLN A 27 -27.40 -19.57 -45.30
CA GLN A 27 -26.58 -20.73 -44.86
C GLN A 27 -25.18 -20.31 -44.37
N PRO A 28 -24.77 -20.61 -43.12
CA PRO A 28 -23.38 -20.48 -42.69
C PRO A 28 -22.55 -21.69 -43.14
N GLN A 29 -21.36 -21.47 -43.70
CA GLN A 29 -20.41 -22.56 -43.96
C GLN A 29 -19.77 -23.07 -42.66
N ASN A 30 -19.74 -24.38 -42.46
CA ASN A 30 -18.97 -25.00 -41.38
C ASN A 30 -17.46 -24.84 -41.64
N GLN A 31 -16.74 -24.25 -40.69
CA GLN A 31 -15.29 -24.39 -40.62
C GLN A 31 -14.94 -25.73 -39.95
N PRO A 32 -13.91 -26.47 -40.46
CA PRO A 32 -13.51 -27.74 -39.87
C PRO A 32 -12.96 -27.55 -38.45
N LYS A 33 -13.23 -28.51 -37.57
CA LYS A 33 -12.80 -28.46 -36.16
C LYS A 33 -11.72 -29.51 -35.90
N ALA A 34 -10.90 -29.27 -34.87
CA ALA A 34 -9.86 -30.22 -34.44
C ALA A 34 -10.40 -31.58 -33.95
N SER A 35 -11.73 -31.70 -33.79
CA SER A 35 -12.45 -32.96 -33.61
C SER A 35 -12.16 -34.00 -34.69
N ASP A 36 -11.92 -33.54 -35.92
CA ASP A 36 -12.00 -34.37 -37.13
C ASP A 36 -10.69 -35.16 -37.36
N ALA A 37 -9.71 -35.01 -36.46
CA ALA A 37 -8.39 -35.64 -36.50
C ALA A 37 -8.22 -36.86 -35.56
N LEU A 38 -9.25 -37.25 -34.80
CA LEU A 38 -9.18 -38.35 -33.83
C LEU A 38 -10.05 -39.56 -34.25
N PRO A 39 -9.52 -40.80 -34.20
CA PRO A 39 -10.24 -42.00 -34.66
C PRO A 39 -11.28 -42.55 -33.65
N LEU A 40 -11.56 -41.83 -32.57
CA LEU A 40 -12.47 -42.25 -31.50
C LEU A 40 -13.33 -41.06 -31.02
N PRO A 41 -14.59 -41.29 -30.59
CA PRO A 41 -15.46 -40.24 -30.09
C PRO A 41 -14.84 -39.45 -28.91
N LEU A 42 -14.86 -38.13 -29.01
CA LEU A 42 -14.15 -37.23 -28.08
C LEU A 42 -14.47 -37.47 -26.59
N TYR A 43 -15.72 -37.74 -26.25
CA TYR A 43 -16.11 -38.04 -24.86
C TYR A 43 -15.42 -39.29 -24.31
N LEU A 44 -15.19 -40.29 -25.16
CA LEU A 44 -14.60 -41.58 -24.81
C LEU A 44 -13.07 -41.43 -24.67
N THR A 45 -12.44 -40.71 -25.59
CA THR A 45 -11.01 -40.34 -25.54
C THR A 45 -10.71 -39.47 -24.31
N ASN A 46 -11.54 -38.46 -24.04
CA ASN A 46 -11.41 -37.62 -22.84
C ASN A 46 -11.59 -38.43 -21.55
N SER A 47 -12.60 -39.31 -21.48
CA SER A 47 -12.81 -40.18 -20.32
C SER A 47 -11.60 -41.10 -20.07
N LEU A 48 -11.00 -41.64 -21.12
CA LEU A 48 -9.80 -42.49 -21.05
C LEU A 48 -8.60 -41.71 -20.50
N PHE A 49 -8.26 -40.55 -21.09
CA PHE A 49 -7.11 -39.76 -20.65
C PHE A 49 -7.29 -39.14 -19.25
N PHE A 50 -8.50 -38.75 -18.89
CA PHE A 50 -8.82 -38.24 -17.54
C PHE A 50 -8.69 -39.37 -16.49
N THR A 51 -9.27 -40.55 -16.76
CA THR A 51 -9.15 -41.72 -15.87
C THR A 51 -7.69 -42.18 -15.75
N MET A 52 -6.94 -42.18 -16.85
CA MET A 52 -5.51 -42.51 -16.85
C MET A 52 -4.72 -41.50 -16.02
N PHE A 53 -4.92 -40.19 -16.22
CA PHE A 53 -4.25 -39.13 -15.46
C PHE A 53 -4.41 -39.31 -13.94
N PHE A 54 -5.66 -39.44 -13.45
CA PHE A 54 -5.89 -39.59 -12.01
C PHE A 54 -5.39 -40.93 -11.44
N SER A 55 -5.52 -42.03 -12.18
CA SER A 55 -5.03 -43.35 -11.74
C SER A 55 -3.50 -43.38 -11.63
N VAL A 56 -2.82 -42.80 -12.62
CA VAL A 56 -1.36 -42.71 -12.69
C VAL A 56 -0.80 -41.73 -11.66
N MET A 57 -1.45 -40.57 -11.48
CA MET A 57 -1.13 -39.61 -10.43
C MET A 57 -1.24 -40.25 -9.03
N TYR A 58 -2.34 -40.96 -8.76
CA TYR A 58 -2.56 -41.66 -7.49
C TYR A 58 -1.49 -42.73 -7.24
N PHE A 59 -1.15 -43.54 -8.25
CA PHE A 59 -0.07 -44.53 -8.15
C PHE A 59 1.28 -43.87 -7.80
N LEU A 60 1.67 -42.80 -8.50
CA LEU A 60 2.93 -42.10 -8.25
C LEU A 60 2.97 -41.49 -6.84
N LEU A 61 1.90 -40.83 -6.40
CA LEU A 61 1.79 -40.28 -5.03
C LEU A 61 1.90 -41.38 -3.97
N HIS A 62 1.30 -42.56 -4.19
CA HIS A 62 1.43 -43.70 -3.28
C HIS A 62 2.85 -44.28 -3.25
N ARG A 63 3.50 -44.43 -4.41
CA ARG A 63 4.90 -44.88 -4.51
C ARG A 63 5.87 -43.90 -3.85
N TRP A 64 5.70 -42.60 -4.06
CA TRP A 64 6.51 -41.55 -3.43
C TRP A 64 6.30 -41.52 -1.91
N ARG A 65 5.07 -41.69 -1.41
CA ARG A 65 4.77 -41.81 0.03
C ARG A 65 5.49 -43.00 0.67
N GLU A 66 5.54 -44.15 0.00
CA GLU A 66 6.32 -45.31 0.47
C GLU A 66 7.82 -45.03 0.46
N LYS A 67 8.36 -44.39 -0.59
CA LYS A 67 9.78 -44.03 -0.65
C LYS A 67 10.19 -43.08 0.47
N ILE A 68 9.38 -42.05 0.74
CA ILE A 68 9.59 -41.11 1.86
C ILE A 68 9.60 -41.87 3.20
N ARG A 69 8.61 -42.75 3.43
CA ARG A 69 8.53 -43.55 4.68
C ARG A 69 9.73 -44.50 4.86
N ASN A 70 10.26 -45.03 3.76
CA ASN A 70 11.34 -46.01 3.76
C ASN A 70 12.73 -45.36 3.48
N SER A 71 12.83 -44.04 3.51
CA SER A 71 14.05 -43.25 3.23
C SER A 71 14.74 -43.53 1.88
N VAL A 72 13.99 -44.01 0.88
CA VAL A 72 14.50 -44.27 -0.48
C VAL A 72 14.55 -42.96 -1.28
N PRO A 73 15.68 -42.59 -1.92
CA PRO A 73 15.76 -41.35 -2.70
C PRO A 73 14.77 -41.34 -3.87
N LEU A 74 13.99 -40.25 -3.99
CA LEU A 74 12.91 -40.13 -4.99
C LEU A 74 13.41 -40.21 -6.45
N HIS A 75 14.68 -39.88 -6.71
CA HIS A 75 15.30 -39.99 -8.03
C HIS A 75 15.59 -41.43 -8.49
N VAL A 76 15.52 -42.42 -7.59
CA VAL A 76 15.69 -43.84 -7.95
C VAL A 76 14.35 -44.36 -8.47
N VAL A 77 14.12 -44.25 -9.78
CA VAL A 77 12.84 -44.57 -10.44
C VAL A 77 12.82 -46.03 -10.93
N THR A 78 11.78 -46.78 -10.55
CA THR A 78 11.55 -48.15 -11.06
C THR A 78 10.89 -48.13 -12.45
N LEU A 79 10.95 -49.23 -13.21
CA LEU A 79 10.35 -49.30 -14.56
C LEU A 79 8.84 -48.98 -14.57
N SER A 80 8.10 -49.39 -13.55
CA SER A 80 6.67 -49.06 -13.42
C SER A 80 6.41 -47.59 -13.08
N GLU A 81 7.28 -46.95 -12.29
CA GLU A 81 7.21 -45.50 -12.04
C GLU A 81 7.65 -44.69 -13.27
N LEU A 82 8.62 -45.17 -14.05
CA LEU A 82 9.04 -44.52 -15.30
C LEU A 82 7.92 -44.57 -16.34
N ALA A 83 7.28 -45.72 -16.51
CA ALA A 83 6.10 -45.87 -17.35
C ALA A 83 4.96 -44.95 -16.88
N ALA A 84 4.70 -44.91 -15.58
CA ALA A 84 3.71 -44.01 -14.98
C ALA A 84 4.04 -42.52 -15.24
N ILE A 85 5.29 -42.08 -15.07
CA ILE A 85 5.70 -40.69 -15.36
C ILE A 85 5.47 -40.35 -16.85
N LEU A 86 5.79 -41.27 -17.77
CA LEU A 86 5.55 -41.07 -19.20
C LEU A 86 4.05 -41.00 -19.53
N SER A 87 3.22 -41.87 -18.95
CA SER A 87 1.76 -41.81 -19.09
C SER A 87 1.16 -40.54 -18.47
N LEU A 88 1.73 -40.04 -17.37
CA LEU A 88 1.31 -38.78 -16.76
C LEU A 88 1.62 -37.60 -17.69
N ILE A 89 2.84 -37.52 -18.23
CA ILE A 89 3.23 -36.48 -19.19
C ILE A 89 2.35 -36.53 -20.44
N ALA A 90 2.10 -37.72 -21.01
CA ALA A 90 1.25 -37.89 -22.18
C ALA A 90 -0.21 -37.44 -21.92
N SER A 91 -0.77 -37.80 -20.76
CA SER A 91 -2.12 -37.35 -20.37
C SER A 91 -2.20 -35.86 -20.04
N VAL A 92 -1.17 -35.26 -19.44
CA VAL A 92 -1.08 -33.80 -19.25
C VAL A 92 -1.04 -33.07 -20.59
N ILE A 93 -0.23 -33.53 -21.55
CA ILE A 93 -0.15 -32.93 -22.89
C ILE A 93 -1.50 -33.05 -23.61
N TYR A 94 -2.18 -34.20 -23.52
CA TYR A 94 -3.52 -34.38 -24.08
C TYR A 94 -4.54 -33.42 -23.43
N LEU A 95 -4.58 -33.36 -22.10
CA LEU A 95 -5.55 -32.55 -21.36
C LEU A 95 -5.32 -31.04 -21.59
N LEU A 96 -4.07 -30.57 -21.60
CA LEU A 96 -3.73 -29.19 -21.95
C LEU A 96 -4.02 -28.89 -23.43
N GLY A 97 -3.71 -29.82 -24.33
CA GLY A 97 -3.97 -29.66 -25.76
C GLY A 97 -5.47 -29.63 -26.11
N PHE A 98 -6.31 -30.32 -25.34
CA PHE A 98 -7.76 -30.38 -25.59
C PHE A 98 -8.54 -29.30 -24.82
N PHE A 99 -8.40 -29.21 -23.49
CA PHE A 99 -9.10 -28.21 -22.68
C PHE A 99 -8.51 -26.80 -22.82
N GLY A 100 -7.22 -26.69 -23.15
CA GLY A 100 -6.55 -25.39 -23.30
C GLY A 100 -7.00 -24.60 -24.53
N ILE A 101 -7.56 -25.23 -25.56
CA ILE A 101 -7.98 -24.52 -26.79
C ILE A 101 -9.19 -23.60 -26.52
N ASP A 102 -10.20 -24.07 -25.78
CA ASP A 102 -11.36 -23.23 -25.44
C ASP A 102 -10.96 -22.07 -24.51
N PHE A 103 -10.04 -22.32 -23.57
CA PHE A 103 -9.49 -21.30 -22.67
C PHE A 103 -8.63 -20.26 -23.42
N VAL A 104 -7.85 -20.68 -24.43
CA VAL A 104 -7.06 -19.77 -25.26
C VAL A 104 -7.96 -18.99 -26.24
N GLN A 105 -9.03 -19.59 -26.76
CA GLN A 105 -9.98 -18.89 -27.63
C GLN A 105 -10.80 -17.82 -26.89
N SER A 106 -11.19 -18.06 -25.62
CA SER A 106 -11.87 -17.03 -24.81
C SER A 106 -10.97 -15.85 -24.42
N ILE A 107 -9.65 -16.05 -24.35
CA ILE A 107 -8.67 -14.98 -24.13
C ILE A 107 -8.36 -14.18 -25.41
N ILE A 108 -8.43 -14.82 -26.59
CA ILE A 108 -8.06 -14.20 -27.88
C ILE A 108 -9.25 -13.51 -28.59
N ARG A 109 -10.50 -13.79 -28.21
CA ARG A 109 -11.71 -13.12 -28.74
C ARG A 109 -12.50 -12.39 -27.67
N PRO A 110 -12.29 -11.07 -27.45
CA PRO A 110 -13.30 -10.24 -26.83
C PRO A 110 -14.49 -10.08 -27.78
N SER A 111 -15.67 -10.59 -27.40
CA SER A 111 -16.91 -10.20 -28.06
C SER A 111 -17.37 -8.84 -27.51
N PRO A 112 -17.85 -7.91 -28.35
CA PRO A 112 -18.67 -6.82 -27.85
C PRO A 112 -20.01 -7.34 -27.30
N ASP A 113 -20.61 -6.51 -26.46
CA ASP A 113 -22.02 -6.40 -26.09
C ASP A 113 -22.76 -7.67 -25.61
N SER A 114 -22.93 -7.74 -24.29
CA SER A 114 -23.99 -8.52 -23.61
C SER A 114 -24.46 -7.78 -22.34
N TRP A 115 -25.03 -6.59 -22.54
CA TRP A 115 -25.76 -5.82 -21.52
C TRP A 115 -27.19 -5.54 -22.02
N GLU A 116 -28.02 -6.59 -22.06
CA GLU A 116 -29.47 -6.42 -22.08
C GLU A 116 -29.99 -6.86 -20.70
N ILE A 117 -30.43 -5.88 -19.92
CA ILE A 117 -31.29 -6.06 -18.76
C ILE A 117 -32.69 -5.74 -19.26
N GLU A 118 -33.64 -6.64 -19.00
CA GLU A 118 -35.07 -6.39 -19.23
C GLU A 118 -35.53 -5.26 -18.29
N ASP A 119 -36.11 -4.19 -18.85
CA ASP A 119 -37.14 -3.39 -18.20
C ASP A 119 -37.89 -2.59 -19.29
N GLU A 120 -39.21 -2.51 -19.16
CA GLU A 120 -40.12 -1.85 -20.11
C GLU A 120 -40.20 -0.34 -19.80
N ASP A 121 -40.13 0.55 -20.81
CA ASP A 121 -41.32 1.32 -21.23
C ASP A 121 -41.11 2.21 -22.49
N ASN A 122 -42.23 2.70 -23.00
CA ASN A 122 -42.49 3.31 -24.31
C ASN A 122 -41.75 4.62 -24.71
N ASP A 123 -41.56 4.73 -26.03
CA ASP A 123 -41.92 5.86 -26.91
C ASP A 123 -40.91 6.90 -27.47
N ASN A 124 -40.91 6.94 -28.82
CA ASN A 124 -40.87 8.10 -29.72
C ASN A 124 -39.63 9.02 -29.88
N THR A 125 -38.94 8.76 -31.01
CA THR A 125 -38.58 9.70 -32.11
C THR A 125 -37.21 10.42 -32.21
N ASN A 126 -36.65 10.30 -33.43
CA ASN A 126 -35.99 11.34 -34.25
C ASN A 126 -34.51 11.78 -34.07
N THR A 127 -33.68 11.14 -34.91
CA THR A 127 -32.81 11.73 -35.97
C THR A 127 -31.50 12.48 -35.67
N ASN A 128 -30.60 12.33 -36.66
CA ASN A 128 -29.35 13.06 -36.97
C ASN A 128 -28.11 12.73 -36.12
N ASN A 129 -27.04 12.16 -36.70
CA ASN A 129 -26.12 12.68 -37.75
C ASN A 129 -25.18 13.79 -37.25
N ASN A 130 -23.91 13.45 -36.93
CA ASN A 130 -22.82 13.59 -37.92
C ASN A 130 -21.42 13.18 -37.42
N ASN A 131 -20.61 12.76 -38.40
CA ASN A 131 -19.18 12.45 -38.32
C ASN A 131 -18.33 13.62 -37.79
N ASN A 132 -17.19 13.33 -37.14
CA ASN A 132 -15.91 13.33 -37.86
C ASN A 132 -14.68 12.78 -37.10
N ASN A 133 -13.74 12.25 -37.90
CA ASN A 133 -12.54 11.52 -37.53
C ASN A 133 -11.36 12.39 -37.02
N ASN A 134 -10.30 11.68 -36.61
CA ASN A 134 -8.86 12.02 -36.65
C ASN A 134 -8.25 12.85 -35.48
N ASN A 135 -6.95 12.71 -35.17
CA ASN A 135 -6.05 11.53 -35.11
C ASN A 135 -4.66 11.97 -34.57
N ASN A 136 -3.86 11.01 -34.09
CA ASN A 136 -2.40 11.11 -33.81
C ASN A 136 -1.97 12.06 -32.66
N ASN A 137 -0.80 11.93 -32.01
CA ASN A 137 0.08 10.84 -31.53
C ASN A 137 1.38 11.50 -30.98
N ASN A 138 2.27 10.73 -30.32
CA ASN A 138 3.66 11.08 -29.91
C ASN A 138 3.80 12.10 -28.75
N GLU A 139 4.84 12.07 -27.88
CA GLU A 139 5.84 11.04 -27.52
C GLU A 139 6.46 11.33 -26.13
N SER A 140 7.28 10.43 -25.57
CA SER A 140 7.78 10.49 -24.19
C SER A 140 9.31 10.49 -24.05
N VAL A 141 9.89 11.40 -23.24
CA VAL A 141 11.28 11.31 -22.73
C VAL A 141 11.36 11.80 -21.27
N PRO A 142 12.07 11.10 -20.35
CA PRO A 142 12.19 11.50 -18.94
C PRO A 142 13.52 12.21 -18.62
N CYS A 143 13.58 12.90 -17.47
CA CYS A 143 14.83 13.24 -16.80
C CYS A 143 14.60 13.39 -15.28
N GLY A 144 15.63 13.08 -14.48
CA GLY A 144 15.67 13.34 -13.04
C GLY A 144 17.11 13.42 -12.57
N GLN A 145 17.42 14.39 -11.69
CA GLN A 145 18.78 14.61 -11.20
C GLN A 145 18.78 15.15 -9.77
N THR A 146 19.75 14.69 -8.97
CA THR A 146 19.90 15.03 -7.55
C THR A 146 20.50 16.43 -7.37
N LEU A 147 20.04 17.18 -6.35
CA LEU A 147 20.66 18.45 -5.95
C LEU A 147 21.37 18.35 -4.60
N ILE A 148 22.45 19.10 -4.47
CA ILE A 148 23.32 19.19 -3.29
C ILE A 148 23.01 20.49 -2.54
N ILE A 149 22.95 20.43 -1.21
CA ILE A 149 22.64 21.59 -0.35
C ILE A 149 23.94 22.28 0.12
N PRO A 150 24.14 23.59 -0.11
CA PRO A 150 25.22 24.35 0.50
C PRO A 150 24.97 24.59 2.00
N THR A 151 26.01 24.45 2.83
CA THR A 151 25.90 24.70 4.27
C THR A 151 26.02 26.20 4.57
N VAL A 152 25.04 26.79 5.26
CA VAL A 152 25.13 28.17 5.76
C VAL A 152 25.76 28.18 7.16
N VAL A 153 26.84 28.94 7.32
CA VAL A 153 27.49 29.18 8.61
C VAL A 153 26.74 30.28 9.36
N SER A 154 26.57 30.12 10.68
CA SER A 154 25.97 31.13 11.56
C SER A 154 26.93 31.46 12.70
N ASP A 155 27.39 32.71 12.72
CA ASP A 155 28.31 33.23 13.73
C ASP A 155 27.57 33.91 14.90
N LYS A 156 28.26 34.12 16.03
CA LYS A 156 27.61 34.43 17.34
C LYS A 156 27.99 35.79 17.94
N ASN A 157 27.23 36.14 19.01
CA ASN A 157 27.49 37.15 20.07
C ASN A 157 26.91 38.56 19.78
N LYS A 158 26.38 39.37 20.74
CA LYS A 158 26.07 39.27 22.21
C LYS A 158 25.26 40.57 22.62
N PRO A 159 24.89 40.86 23.90
CA PRO A 159 23.87 40.24 24.79
C PRO A 159 22.93 41.27 25.52
N LEU A 160 22.22 40.86 26.59
CA LEU A 160 21.55 41.67 27.66
C LEU A 160 20.19 42.37 27.31
N SER A 161 19.22 42.60 28.21
CA SER A 161 18.95 42.08 29.59
C SER A 161 17.55 42.46 30.15
N ASP A 162 16.97 41.57 30.98
CA ASP A 162 16.10 41.79 32.17
C ASP A 162 14.73 42.55 32.16
N LYS A 163 13.77 41.94 32.89
CA LYS A 163 12.61 42.52 33.65
C LYS A 163 11.44 43.14 32.82
N ASN A 164 10.14 42.98 33.13
CA ASN A 164 9.40 42.64 34.37
C ASN A 164 8.05 41.91 34.08
N VAL A 165 7.30 41.51 35.13
CA VAL A 165 5.93 40.94 35.08
C VAL A 165 4.99 41.76 35.98
N PRO A 166 3.70 41.95 35.60
CA PRO A 166 2.61 41.48 36.46
C PRO A 166 1.43 40.85 35.70
N SER A 167 0.64 40.04 36.41
CA SER A 167 -0.57 39.33 35.96
C SER A 167 -1.86 40.07 36.32
N LEU A 168 -2.99 39.80 35.62
CA LEU A 168 -4.34 39.61 36.21
C LEU A 168 -5.39 39.15 35.16
N VAL A 169 -6.45 38.48 35.64
CA VAL A 169 -7.51 37.71 34.92
C VAL A 169 -8.71 37.56 35.91
N PRO A 170 -10.00 37.35 35.55
CA PRO A 170 -10.71 37.43 34.25
C PRO A 170 -11.85 38.50 34.26
N ASP A 171 -12.70 38.53 33.23
CA ASP A 171 -14.16 38.73 33.45
C ASP A 171 -15.03 38.05 32.34
N LEU A 172 -16.36 38.01 32.50
CA LEU A 172 -17.27 37.05 31.81
C LEU A 172 -18.16 37.55 30.65
N ILE A 173 -18.68 36.55 29.92
CA ILE A 173 -19.66 36.55 28.80
C ILE A 173 -20.96 37.33 29.08
N PRO A 174 -21.70 37.77 28.03
CA PRO A 174 -22.83 36.96 27.55
C PRO A 174 -23.01 36.95 26.01
N ALA A 175 -23.96 36.14 25.52
CA ALA A 175 -24.27 35.96 24.09
C ALA A 175 -25.71 36.37 23.73
N CYS A 176 -25.94 36.76 22.47
CA CYS A 176 -27.25 36.88 21.83
C CYS A 176 -27.15 36.39 20.37
N GLN A 177 -27.97 35.41 19.97
CA GLN A 177 -29.26 35.57 19.28
C GLN A 177 -29.13 35.93 17.79
N LEU A 178 -29.73 35.09 16.95
CA LEU A 178 -29.77 35.21 15.49
C LEU A 178 -31.24 35.36 15.07
N GLU A 179 -31.62 36.53 14.54
CA GLU A 179 -32.99 36.74 14.02
C GLU A 179 -33.08 36.47 12.51
N SER A 180 -34.22 35.94 12.10
CA SER A 180 -34.55 35.62 10.71
C SER A 180 -35.16 36.81 9.97
N ASN A 181 -34.75 37.05 8.73
CA ASN A 181 -35.54 37.83 7.77
C ASN A 181 -35.51 37.17 6.39
N LEU A 182 -36.69 36.92 5.81
CA LEU A 182 -36.83 36.50 4.42
C LEU A 182 -36.88 37.75 3.53
N GLY A 183 -36.09 37.77 2.46
CA GLY A 183 -36.07 38.84 1.46
C GLY A 183 -35.90 38.28 0.05
N HIS A 184 -36.78 38.70 -0.86
CA HIS A 184 -36.96 38.21 -2.24
C HIS A 184 -35.75 37.59 -2.97
N ILE A 185 -35.95 36.36 -3.45
CA ILE A 185 -35.11 35.73 -4.47
C ILE A 185 -35.19 36.56 -5.75
N ASN A 186 -34.03 36.87 -6.35
CA ASN A 186 -33.94 37.41 -7.70
C ASN A 186 -32.76 36.73 -8.42
N SER A 187 -33.03 36.11 -9.58
CA SER A 187 -32.13 35.10 -10.16
C SER A 187 -30.92 35.71 -10.87
N LYS A 188 -29.75 35.67 -10.21
CA LYS A 188 -28.44 35.81 -10.85
C LYS A 188 -27.70 34.48 -10.82
N LYS A 189 -26.87 34.24 -11.85
CA LYS A 189 -25.93 33.11 -11.88
C LYS A 189 -25.04 33.12 -10.63
N PRO A 190 -24.61 31.96 -10.10
CA PRO A 190 -23.69 31.93 -8.96
C PRO A 190 -22.42 32.72 -9.30
N PRO A 191 -21.90 33.55 -8.38
CA PRO A 191 -20.67 34.29 -8.62
C PRO A 191 -19.49 33.30 -8.68
N ILE A 192 -18.69 33.41 -9.74
CA ILE A 192 -17.37 32.79 -9.77
C ILE A 192 -16.56 33.49 -8.68
N THR A 193 -16.25 32.77 -7.60
CA THR A 193 -15.43 33.24 -6.48
C THR A 193 -13.96 33.11 -6.85
N SER A 194 -13.54 33.89 -7.83
CA SER A 194 -12.11 34.18 -8.01
C SER A 194 -11.68 35.11 -6.88
N ASP A 195 -10.98 34.55 -5.88
CA ASP A 195 -9.99 35.33 -5.14
C ASP A 195 -9.13 36.05 -6.18
N GLN A 196 -9.07 37.39 -6.13
CA GLN A 196 -8.44 38.17 -7.20
C GLN A 196 -6.92 37.97 -7.16
N VAL A 197 -6.45 37.05 -8.02
CA VAL A 197 -5.05 36.89 -8.41
C VAL A 197 -4.51 38.26 -8.81
N SER A 198 -3.41 38.70 -8.19
CA SER A 198 -2.87 40.03 -8.48
C SER A 198 -2.29 40.08 -9.90
N GLU A 199 -2.16 41.27 -10.48
CA GLU A 199 -1.56 41.43 -11.82
C GLU A 199 -0.11 40.90 -11.85
N ASP A 200 0.62 41.03 -10.74
CA ASP A 200 1.92 40.41 -10.54
C ASP A 200 1.83 38.87 -10.56
N ASP A 201 0.87 38.28 -9.85
CA ASP A 201 0.67 36.82 -9.80
C ASP A 201 0.29 36.25 -11.17
N GLU A 202 -0.60 36.91 -11.91
CA GLU A 202 -0.95 36.55 -13.29
C GLU A 202 0.28 36.56 -14.22
N ASN A 203 1.18 37.54 -14.03
CA ASN A 203 2.42 37.61 -14.81
C ASN A 203 3.41 36.51 -14.41
N ILE A 204 3.53 36.18 -13.11
CA ILE A 204 4.35 35.04 -12.67
C ILE A 204 3.74 33.71 -13.16
N VAL A 205 2.40 33.54 -13.15
CA VAL A 205 1.71 32.38 -13.71
C VAL A 205 2.08 32.18 -15.18
N LYS A 206 1.98 33.23 -16.02
CA LYS A 206 2.43 33.17 -17.43
C LYS A 206 3.89 32.75 -17.54
N MET A 207 4.79 33.35 -16.75
CA MET A 207 6.21 32.98 -16.76
C MET A 207 6.47 31.51 -16.36
N VAL A 208 5.64 30.93 -15.47
CA VAL A 208 5.71 29.51 -15.10
C VAL A 208 5.16 28.62 -16.22
N VAL A 209 4.07 29.01 -16.89
CA VAL A 209 3.49 28.32 -18.06
C VAL A 209 4.49 28.30 -19.23
N ASP A 210 5.14 29.43 -19.51
CA ASP A 210 6.16 29.60 -20.54
C ASP A 210 7.53 28.97 -20.18
N GLY A 211 7.65 28.37 -18.98
CA GLY A 211 8.87 27.74 -18.48
C GLY A 211 10.02 28.69 -18.09
N THR A 212 9.86 30.01 -18.32
CA THR A 212 10.88 31.02 -17.97
C THR A 212 11.07 31.18 -16.45
N PHE A 213 10.06 30.82 -15.66
CA PHE A 213 10.14 30.74 -14.19
C PHE A 213 9.95 29.27 -13.75
N PRO A 214 11.02 28.56 -13.35
CA PRO A 214 10.90 27.16 -12.95
C PRO A 214 10.02 26.98 -11.70
N SER A 215 8.95 26.18 -11.83
CA SER A 215 7.93 25.99 -10.79
C SER A 215 8.48 25.52 -9.44
N TYR A 216 9.53 24.67 -9.42
CA TYR A 216 10.20 24.22 -8.19
C TYR A 216 10.96 25.33 -7.44
N SER A 217 11.09 26.53 -8.03
CA SER A 217 11.81 27.67 -7.44
C SER A 217 10.90 28.76 -6.86
N LEU A 218 9.58 28.57 -6.88
CA LEU A 218 8.60 29.57 -6.45
C LEU A 218 8.75 29.93 -4.97
N GLU A 219 8.80 28.94 -4.07
CA GLU A 219 8.94 29.14 -2.63
C GLU A 219 10.19 29.97 -2.29
N ALA A 220 11.34 29.60 -2.88
CA ALA A 220 12.62 30.25 -2.64
C ALA A 220 12.75 31.66 -3.23
N LYS A 221 11.96 32.00 -4.26
CA LYS A 221 11.98 33.33 -4.92
C LYS A 221 10.91 34.28 -4.42
N LEU A 222 9.77 33.76 -3.95
CA LEU A 222 8.63 34.56 -3.49
C LEU A 222 8.65 34.78 -1.97
N GLY A 223 9.28 33.89 -1.21
CA GLY A 223 9.34 33.98 0.27
C GLY A 223 8.04 33.65 1.00
N ASP A 224 7.02 33.21 0.25
CA ASP A 224 5.68 32.83 0.74
C ASP A 224 5.31 31.48 0.10
N CYS A 225 5.19 30.43 0.92
CA CYS A 225 4.97 29.08 0.42
C CYS A 225 3.52 28.85 -0.02
N LYS A 226 2.57 29.59 0.58
CA LYS A 226 1.16 29.56 0.20
C LYS A 226 0.95 30.22 -1.16
N ARG A 227 1.56 31.39 -1.40
CA ARG A 227 1.56 32.09 -2.70
C ARG A 227 2.24 31.26 -3.78
N ALA A 228 3.37 30.62 -3.47
CA ALA A 228 4.03 29.68 -4.36
C ALA A 228 3.12 28.51 -4.77
N ALA A 229 2.39 27.91 -3.81
CA ALA A 229 1.42 26.86 -4.09
C ALA A 229 0.23 27.36 -4.94
N ALA A 230 -0.23 28.60 -4.73
CA ALA A 230 -1.30 29.21 -5.50
C ALA A 230 -0.90 29.46 -6.96
N ILE A 231 0.23 30.13 -7.20
CA ILE A 231 0.75 30.38 -8.55
C ILE A 231 1.00 29.06 -9.29
N ARG A 232 1.56 28.05 -8.62
CA ARG A 232 1.77 26.73 -9.19
C ARG A 232 0.47 26.05 -9.59
N ARG A 233 -0.53 26.09 -8.73
CA ARG A 233 -1.88 25.56 -8.97
C ARG A 233 -2.50 26.19 -10.21
N GLU A 234 -2.52 27.53 -10.29
CA GLU A 234 -3.12 28.25 -11.41
C GLU A 234 -2.36 28.01 -12.73
N ALA A 235 -1.03 27.99 -12.70
CA ALA A 235 -0.23 27.60 -13.86
C ALA A 235 -0.55 26.17 -14.36
N ILE A 236 -0.81 25.22 -13.45
CA ILE A 236 -1.26 23.87 -13.82
C ILE A 236 -2.69 23.87 -14.39
N GLN A 237 -3.61 24.70 -13.87
CA GLN A 237 -4.94 24.86 -14.49
C GLN A 237 -4.81 25.39 -15.94
N HIS A 238 -3.95 26.39 -16.16
CA HIS A 238 -3.68 26.96 -17.49
C HIS A 238 -3.02 25.94 -18.45
N ILE A 239 -1.98 25.21 -18.01
CA ILE A 239 -1.29 24.19 -18.83
C ILE A 239 -2.22 23.03 -19.22
N THR A 240 -3.11 22.61 -18.32
CA THR A 240 -3.91 21.39 -18.52
C THR A 240 -5.33 21.64 -19.04
N GLY A 241 -5.82 22.88 -18.97
CA GLY A 241 -7.22 23.22 -19.25
C GLY A 241 -8.22 22.62 -18.26
N LYS A 242 -7.76 22.13 -17.09
CA LYS A 242 -8.57 21.40 -16.10
C LYS A 242 -8.64 22.15 -14.79
N SER A 243 -9.83 22.25 -14.22
CA SER A 243 -10.01 22.83 -12.89
C SER A 243 -9.56 21.86 -11.79
N LEU A 244 -8.96 22.43 -10.75
CA LEU A 244 -8.61 21.82 -9.48
C LEU A 244 -9.58 22.25 -8.37
N SER A 245 -10.78 22.74 -8.73
CA SER A 245 -11.85 23.05 -7.78
C SER A 245 -12.16 21.83 -6.90
N GLY A 246 -12.41 22.07 -5.61
CA GLY A 246 -12.56 21.01 -4.61
C GLY A 246 -11.26 20.49 -3.99
N LEU A 247 -10.07 20.75 -4.56
CA LEU A 247 -8.79 20.59 -3.85
C LEU A 247 -8.50 21.87 -3.05
N PRO A 248 -8.55 21.89 -1.70
CA PRO A 248 -8.38 23.10 -0.92
C PRO A 248 -6.94 23.63 -0.94
N ILE A 249 -6.81 24.95 -0.86
CA ILE A 249 -5.52 25.66 -0.70
C ILE A 249 -5.42 26.45 0.62
N ASN A 250 -6.52 27.04 1.08
CA ASN A 250 -6.59 27.77 2.34
C ASN A 250 -6.66 26.82 3.56
N GLY A 251 -6.17 27.28 4.72
CA GLY A 251 -6.23 26.52 5.99
C GLY A 251 -5.10 25.51 6.21
N PHE A 252 -4.00 25.61 5.47
CA PHE A 252 -2.81 24.77 5.62
C PHE A 252 -1.53 25.62 5.78
N ASP A 253 -0.59 25.10 6.57
CA ASP A 253 0.72 25.69 6.86
C ASP A 253 1.74 25.11 5.87
N TYR A 254 2.05 25.86 4.81
CA TYR A 254 2.93 25.41 3.72
C TYR A 254 4.41 25.50 4.10
N GLU A 255 4.74 26.43 5.00
CA GLU A 255 6.05 26.57 5.62
C GLU A 255 6.44 25.29 6.39
N SER A 256 5.49 24.62 7.04
CA SER A 256 5.71 23.37 7.78
C SER A 256 6.10 22.14 6.93
N ILE A 257 5.78 22.14 5.63
CA ILE A 257 6.14 21.03 4.71
C ILE A 257 7.43 21.27 3.92
N LEU A 258 7.88 22.54 3.82
CA LEU A 258 8.98 22.95 2.96
C LEU A 258 10.29 22.22 3.33
N GLY A 259 10.84 21.47 2.37
CA GLY A 259 12.07 20.70 2.54
C GLY A 259 11.99 19.55 3.56
N GLN A 260 10.77 19.14 3.96
CA GLN A 260 10.57 18.10 4.98
C GLN A 260 9.53 17.04 4.60
N CYS A 261 8.41 17.42 3.97
CA CYS A 261 7.26 16.53 3.79
C CYS A 261 6.73 16.41 2.35
N CYS A 262 6.84 17.46 1.53
CA CYS A 262 6.32 17.45 0.16
C CYS A 262 6.94 18.58 -0.68
N GLU A 263 7.35 18.27 -1.91
CA GLU A 263 7.82 19.22 -2.91
C GLU A 263 6.67 19.67 -3.85
N MET A 264 6.76 20.90 -4.35
CA MET A 264 5.83 21.45 -5.36
C MET A 264 4.32 21.37 -5.02
N PRO A 265 3.87 21.78 -3.81
CA PRO A 265 2.46 21.74 -3.42
C PRO A 265 1.54 22.58 -4.32
N ILE A 266 0.28 22.14 -4.47
CA ILE A 266 -0.82 22.82 -5.21
C ILE A 266 -2.14 22.89 -4.41
N GLY A 267 -2.06 22.55 -3.12
CA GLY A 267 -3.20 22.26 -2.24
C GLY A 267 -2.94 20.99 -1.42
N TYR A 268 -3.94 20.50 -0.71
CA TYR A 268 -3.85 19.31 0.14
C TYR A 268 -5.13 18.46 0.08
N VAL A 269 -5.02 17.15 0.31
CA VAL A 269 -6.19 16.24 0.33
C VAL A 269 -6.75 16.12 1.74
N GLN A 270 -8.07 16.26 1.88
CA GLN A 270 -8.77 16.03 3.14
C GLN A 270 -9.22 14.56 3.24
N ILE A 271 -8.82 13.87 4.31
CA ILE A 271 -9.24 12.50 4.62
C ILE A 271 -10.06 12.53 5.93
N PRO A 272 -11.28 11.95 5.98
CA PRO A 272 -12.07 11.91 7.21
C PRO A 272 -11.35 11.15 8.33
N VAL A 273 -11.32 11.72 9.54
CA VAL A 273 -10.77 11.06 10.74
C VAL A 273 -11.90 10.66 11.67
N GLY A 274 -12.04 9.36 11.92
CA GLY A 274 -12.93 8.81 12.95
C GLY A 274 -12.17 8.35 14.20
N ILE A 275 -12.90 8.02 15.26
CA ILE A 275 -12.36 7.49 16.52
C ILE A 275 -12.92 6.08 16.77
N ALA A 276 -12.07 5.15 17.21
CA ALA A 276 -12.46 3.85 17.76
C ALA A 276 -11.93 3.70 19.21
N GLY A 277 -12.81 3.42 20.18
CA GLY A 277 -12.40 3.23 21.56
C GLY A 277 -13.53 3.27 22.61
N PRO A 278 -13.19 3.18 23.91
CA PRO A 278 -11.83 2.99 24.42
C PRO A 278 -11.28 1.58 24.11
N LEU A 279 -10.04 1.52 23.64
CA LEU A 279 -9.24 0.31 23.58
C LEU A 279 -8.48 0.20 24.91
N LEU A 280 -8.89 -0.73 25.76
CA LEU A 280 -8.18 -1.04 27.01
C LEU A 280 -7.00 -1.97 26.71
N LEU A 281 -5.78 -1.48 26.90
CA LEU A 281 -4.52 -2.10 26.50
C LEU A 281 -3.47 -1.90 27.58
N ASN A 282 -2.87 -2.98 28.11
CA ASN A 282 -1.89 -2.92 29.20
C ASN A 282 -2.35 -2.10 30.44
N GLY A 283 -3.66 -2.06 30.70
CA GLY A 283 -4.25 -1.28 31.80
C GLY A 283 -4.50 0.20 31.52
N ALA A 284 -4.18 0.70 30.31
CA ALA A 284 -4.47 2.06 29.87
C ALA A 284 -5.58 2.08 28.80
N GLU A 285 -6.36 3.16 28.72
CA GLU A 285 -7.40 3.33 27.69
C GLU A 285 -6.96 4.30 26.58
N TYR A 286 -7.15 3.87 25.33
CA TYR A 286 -6.83 4.66 24.14
C TYR A 286 -8.06 4.89 23.25
N TYR A 287 -8.24 6.14 22.82
CA TYR A 287 -9.19 6.49 21.76
C TYR A 287 -8.43 6.64 20.45
N VAL A 288 -8.53 5.63 19.59
CA VAL A 288 -7.67 5.47 18.41
C VAL A 288 -8.17 6.31 17.26
N PRO A 289 -7.38 7.28 16.75
CA PRO A 289 -7.73 8.06 15.56
C PRO A 289 -7.45 7.25 14.29
N MET A 290 -8.41 7.25 13.37
CA MET A 290 -8.38 6.46 12.14
C MET A 290 -8.80 7.34 10.96
N ALA A 291 -7.85 7.67 10.08
CA ALA A 291 -8.09 8.46 8.87
C ALA A 291 -8.42 7.52 7.70
N THR A 292 -9.65 7.55 7.20
CA THR A 292 -10.10 6.62 6.16
C THR A 292 -11.29 7.14 5.36
N THR A 293 -11.41 6.66 4.12
CA THR A 293 -12.61 6.79 3.28
C THR A 293 -13.43 5.49 3.20
N GLU A 294 -12.97 4.40 3.82
CA GLU A 294 -13.68 3.11 3.84
C GLU A 294 -14.83 3.11 4.86
N GLY A 295 -16.07 3.03 4.36
CA GLY A 295 -17.25 2.81 5.19
C GLY A 295 -17.20 1.48 5.93
N CYS A 296 -17.79 1.44 7.13
CA CYS A 296 -17.65 0.39 8.16
C CYS A 296 -16.33 0.35 8.95
N LEU A 297 -15.17 0.76 8.42
CA LEU A 297 -13.87 0.42 9.02
C LEU A 297 -13.74 0.86 10.50
N VAL A 298 -13.98 2.14 10.77
CA VAL A 298 -13.90 2.69 12.14
C VAL A 298 -14.96 2.07 13.06
N ALA A 299 -16.18 1.88 12.57
CA ALA A 299 -17.28 1.30 13.35
C ALA A 299 -17.04 -0.19 13.70
N SER A 300 -16.43 -0.95 12.78
CA SER A 300 -16.00 -2.33 13.01
C SER A 300 -14.87 -2.39 14.05
N THR A 301 -13.85 -1.55 13.89
CA THR A 301 -12.74 -1.46 14.85
C THR A 301 -13.25 -1.10 16.25
N ASN A 302 -14.17 -0.12 16.35
CA ASN A 302 -14.81 0.28 17.60
C ASN A 302 -15.62 -0.84 18.26
N ARG A 303 -16.31 -1.70 17.48
CA ARG A 303 -16.98 -2.92 17.98
C ARG A 303 -15.97 -3.91 18.56
N GLY A 304 -14.80 -4.05 17.92
CA GLY A 304 -13.67 -4.83 18.43
C GLY A 304 -13.14 -4.30 19.75
N CYS A 305 -12.84 -3.00 19.83
CA CYS A 305 -12.39 -2.32 21.05
C CYS A 305 -13.40 -2.56 22.19
N LYS A 306 -14.70 -2.44 21.90
CA LYS A 306 -15.75 -2.69 22.90
C LYS A 306 -15.74 -4.14 23.40
N ALA A 307 -15.56 -5.13 22.54
CA ALA A 307 -15.50 -6.55 22.92
C ALA A 307 -14.27 -6.88 23.78
N ILE A 308 -13.10 -6.33 23.43
CA ILE A 308 -11.86 -6.44 24.22
C ILE A 308 -12.05 -5.79 25.60
N HIS A 309 -12.48 -4.53 25.65
CA HIS A 309 -12.64 -3.76 26.87
C HIS A 309 -13.61 -4.44 27.87
N VAL A 310 -14.80 -4.89 27.45
CA VAL A 310 -15.74 -5.55 28.39
C VAL A 310 -15.32 -6.95 28.83
N SER A 311 -14.36 -7.57 28.14
CA SER A 311 -13.81 -8.88 28.54
C SER A 311 -12.70 -8.74 29.59
N GLY A 312 -12.02 -7.59 29.65
CA GLY A 312 -10.95 -7.29 30.61
C GLY A 312 -9.79 -6.46 30.03
N GLY A 313 -9.81 -6.17 28.72
CA GLY A 313 -8.71 -5.52 28.00
C GLY A 313 -7.82 -6.51 27.24
N ALA A 314 -6.78 -5.96 26.61
CA ALA A 314 -5.74 -6.71 25.90
C ALA A 314 -4.37 -6.50 26.55
N THR A 315 -3.49 -7.51 26.43
CA THR A 315 -2.08 -7.44 26.83
C THR A 315 -1.22 -7.38 25.58
N CYS A 316 -0.18 -6.54 25.57
CA CYS A 316 0.61 -6.24 24.37
C CYS A 316 2.08 -5.99 24.71
N VAL A 317 2.99 -6.70 24.04
CA VAL A 317 4.43 -6.72 24.34
C VAL A 317 5.23 -6.43 23.07
N VAL A 318 6.14 -5.46 23.15
CA VAL A 318 7.17 -5.23 22.13
C VAL A 318 8.33 -6.19 22.38
N VAL A 319 8.47 -7.21 21.53
CA VAL A 319 9.51 -8.25 21.68
C VAL A 319 10.83 -7.89 20.98
N LYS A 320 10.82 -6.88 20.10
CA LYS A 320 12.02 -6.35 19.44
C LYS A 320 11.82 -4.89 19.01
N ASP A 321 12.88 -4.10 19.10
CA ASP A 321 12.93 -2.69 18.68
C ASP A 321 14.24 -2.44 17.93
N GLY A 322 14.18 -2.25 16.61
CA GLY A 322 15.35 -2.04 15.75
C GLY A 322 15.00 -1.82 14.27
N MET A 323 15.23 -0.60 13.77
CA MET A 323 15.10 -0.25 12.35
C MET A 323 16.33 -0.74 11.56
N THR A 324 16.15 -1.06 10.28
CA THR A 324 17.20 -1.66 9.44
C THR A 324 17.56 -0.86 8.20
N ARG A 325 18.83 -0.97 7.79
CA ARG A 325 19.34 -0.56 6.47
C ARG A 325 20.32 -1.61 5.99
N ALA A 326 20.25 -1.96 4.70
CA ALA A 326 21.13 -2.95 4.10
C ALA A 326 21.75 -2.44 2.79
N PRO A 327 22.97 -1.89 2.82
CA PRO A 327 23.74 -1.64 1.61
C PRO A 327 24.08 -2.93 0.88
N VAL A 328 24.36 -2.78 -0.41
CA VAL A 328 25.02 -3.80 -1.23
C VAL A 328 26.39 -3.29 -1.63
N VAL A 329 27.41 -4.12 -1.44
CA VAL A 329 28.79 -3.87 -1.84
C VAL A 329 29.30 -5.03 -2.71
N ARG A 330 30.39 -4.80 -3.45
CA ARG A 330 30.94 -5.72 -4.43
C ARG A 330 32.46 -5.78 -4.34
N PHE A 331 33.01 -6.95 -4.66
CA PHE A 331 34.45 -7.19 -4.73
C PHE A 331 34.87 -7.84 -6.04
N GLY A 332 36.18 -7.99 -6.25
CA GLY A 332 36.75 -8.76 -7.35
C GLY A 332 36.37 -10.25 -7.32
N SER A 333 36.19 -10.85 -6.14
CA SER A 333 35.89 -12.29 -5.98
C SER A 333 34.90 -12.59 -4.85
N ALA A 334 34.29 -13.78 -4.89
CA ALA A 334 33.43 -14.29 -3.82
C ALA A 334 34.20 -14.54 -2.51
N LYS A 335 35.46 -14.98 -2.58
CA LYS A 335 36.34 -15.13 -1.40
C LYS A 335 36.48 -13.80 -0.65
N ARG A 336 36.72 -12.70 -1.37
CA ARG A 336 36.90 -11.37 -0.79
C ARG A 336 35.61 -10.80 -0.18
N ALA A 337 34.46 -11.06 -0.81
CA ALA A 337 33.16 -10.78 -0.20
C ALA A 337 32.90 -11.60 1.09
N ALA A 338 33.41 -12.83 1.16
CA ALA A 338 33.36 -13.65 2.37
C ALA A 338 34.31 -13.16 3.48
N GLU A 339 35.49 -12.63 3.13
CA GLU A 339 36.40 -11.99 4.10
C GLU A 339 35.73 -10.81 4.80
N LEU A 340 35.03 -9.92 4.07
CA LEU A 340 34.27 -8.84 4.71
C LEU A 340 33.07 -9.36 5.53
N LYS A 341 32.36 -10.42 5.08
CA LYS A 341 31.31 -11.06 5.90
C LYS A 341 31.87 -11.54 7.25
N MET A 342 33.00 -12.25 7.22
CA MET A 342 33.64 -12.76 8.43
C MET A 342 34.08 -11.63 9.35
N PHE A 343 34.67 -10.56 8.82
CA PHE A 343 35.03 -9.37 9.58
C PHE A 343 33.84 -8.69 10.26
N LEU A 344 32.72 -8.55 9.54
CA LEU A 344 31.51 -7.85 10.03
C LEU A 344 30.66 -8.66 11.04
N GLU A 345 30.83 -9.99 11.07
CA GLU A 345 30.09 -10.88 11.96
C GLU A 345 30.95 -11.46 13.09
N ASP A 346 32.24 -11.15 13.12
CA ASP A 346 33.13 -11.43 14.26
C ASP A 346 32.75 -10.54 15.46
N PRO A 347 32.37 -11.12 16.62
CA PRO A 347 32.06 -10.36 17.83
C PRO A 347 33.18 -9.40 18.28
N MET A 348 34.45 -9.71 18.00
CA MET A 348 35.59 -8.85 18.38
C MET A 348 35.61 -7.52 17.61
N ASN A 349 35.02 -7.45 16.42
CA ASN A 349 34.95 -6.24 15.62
C ASN A 349 33.68 -5.41 15.88
N PHE A 350 32.65 -6.00 16.52
CA PHE A 350 31.34 -5.37 16.67
C PHE A 350 31.40 -4.04 17.43
N ASP A 351 32.16 -3.94 18.53
CA ASP A 351 32.27 -2.71 19.31
C ASP A 351 32.89 -1.55 18.50
N THR A 352 33.88 -1.85 17.65
CA THR A 352 34.49 -0.87 16.74
C THR A 352 33.47 -0.37 15.71
N LEU A 353 32.73 -1.30 15.09
CA LEU A 353 31.67 -0.99 14.13
C LEU A 353 30.54 -0.17 14.79
N ALA A 354 30.16 -0.51 16.01
CA ALA A 354 29.17 0.21 16.81
C ALA A 354 29.66 1.62 17.18
N ILE A 355 30.92 1.80 17.59
CA ILE A 355 31.52 3.11 17.87
C ILE A 355 31.50 4.00 16.61
N VAL A 356 31.82 3.45 15.43
CA VAL A 356 31.78 4.19 14.15
C VAL A 356 30.35 4.56 13.76
N PHE A 357 29.42 3.61 13.83
CA PHE A 357 27.99 3.83 13.54
C PHE A 357 27.38 4.88 14.48
N ASN A 358 27.57 4.73 15.79
CA ASN A 358 26.89 5.51 16.82
C ASN A 358 27.35 6.98 16.86
N LYS A 359 28.53 7.31 16.32
CA LYS A 359 28.96 8.71 16.07
C LYS A 359 28.00 9.51 15.19
N SER A 360 27.16 8.84 14.38
CA SER A 360 26.19 9.50 13.50
C SER A 360 25.04 10.20 14.22
N SER A 361 24.66 9.75 15.43
CA SER A 361 23.43 10.15 16.13
C SER A 361 23.48 9.93 17.65
N ARG A 362 22.87 10.87 18.41
CA ARG A 362 22.70 10.72 19.87
C ARG A 362 21.80 9.54 20.26
N PHE A 363 20.83 9.18 19.41
CA PHE A 363 19.87 8.10 19.66
C PHE A 363 20.20 6.79 18.95
N GLY A 364 20.95 6.85 17.84
CA GLY A 364 21.28 5.69 17.03
C GLY A 364 22.19 4.73 17.77
N ARG A 365 21.72 3.50 18.03
CA ARG A 365 22.53 2.42 18.63
C ARG A 365 22.46 1.17 17.77
N LEU A 366 23.59 0.84 17.13
CA LEU A 366 23.77 -0.42 16.41
C LEU A 366 23.56 -1.61 17.38
N GLN A 367 22.77 -2.59 16.96
CA GLN A 367 22.44 -3.80 17.74
C GLN A 367 23.03 -5.06 17.11
N THR A 368 22.92 -5.20 15.79
CA THR A 368 23.45 -6.35 15.04
C THR A 368 23.81 -5.95 13.62
N VAL A 369 24.77 -6.64 13.03
CA VAL A 369 25.04 -6.68 11.59
C VAL A 369 24.82 -8.12 11.12
N ARG A 370 24.14 -8.34 10.00
CA ARG A 370 24.00 -9.67 9.38
C ARG A 370 24.16 -9.60 7.87
N CYS A 371 24.96 -10.50 7.32
CA CYS A 371 25.41 -10.45 5.94
C CYS A 371 24.93 -11.63 5.10
N ALA A 372 24.41 -11.34 3.90
CA ALA A 372 24.12 -12.34 2.86
C ALA A 372 25.06 -12.15 1.65
N ILE A 373 25.51 -13.25 1.04
CA ILE A 373 26.42 -13.22 -0.13
C ILE A 373 25.67 -13.74 -1.36
N ALA A 374 25.83 -13.05 -2.49
CA ALA A 374 25.42 -13.53 -3.80
C ALA A 374 26.60 -13.40 -4.78
N GLY A 375 27.36 -14.49 -4.93
CA GLY A 375 28.59 -14.51 -5.71
C GLY A 375 29.64 -13.55 -5.13
N LYS A 376 29.98 -12.50 -5.88
CA LYS A 376 30.94 -11.45 -5.48
C LYS A 376 30.29 -10.20 -4.89
N ASN A 377 28.98 -10.22 -4.63
CA ASN A 377 28.24 -9.15 -3.96
C ASN A 377 27.91 -9.56 -2.51
N LEU A 378 27.92 -8.58 -1.60
CA LEU A 378 27.62 -8.73 -0.18
C LEU A 378 26.51 -7.74 0.21
N TYR A 379 25.48 -8.24 0.90
CA TYR A 379 24.34 -7.46 1.39
C TYR A 379 24.40 -7.41 2.92
N ILE A 380 24.56 -6.22 3.50
CA ILE A 380 24.96 -6.06 4.92
C ILE A 380 23.79 -5.45 5.71
N ARG A 381 22.91 -6.25 6.31
CA ARG A 381 21.74 -5.78 7.07
C ARG A 381 22.15 -5.31 8.46
N PHE A 382 22.32 -4.00 8.63
CA PHE A 382 22.47 -3.34 9.93
C PHE A 382 21.11 -3.20 10.60
N CYS A 383 21.05 -3.40 11.92
CA CYS A 383 19.87 -3.23 12.76
C CYS A 383 20.18 -2.29 13.94
N CYS A 384 19.32 -1.32 14.20
CA CYS A 384 19.64 -0.17 15.07
C CYS A 384 18.42 0.36 15.83
N VAL A 385 18.57 0.66 17.12
CA VAL A 385 17.60 1.47 17.89
C VAL A 385 17.67 2.93 17.41
N THR A 386 16.52 3.56 17.19
CA THR A 386 16.41 4.92 16.62
C THR A 386 15.79 5.95 17.56
N GLY A 387 15.56 5.58 18.82
CA GLY A 387 14.74 6.36 19.75
C GLY A 387 13.29 6.40 19.30
N ASP A 388 12.65 7.56 19.43
CA ASP A 388 11.25 7.77 19.05
C ASP A 388 11.03 8.11 17.56
N ALA A 389 12.10 8.26 16.78
CA ALA A 389 11.99 8.39 15.33
C ALA A 389 11.90 7.00 14.69
N MET A 390 11.06 6.85 13.66
CA MET A 390 11.08 5.69 12.76
C MET A 390 12.49 5.50 12.14
N GLY A 391 13.18 6.63 11.91
CA GLY A 391 14.64 6.68 11.99
C GLY A 391 15.42 6.27 10.75
N MET A 392 14.76 5.99 9.62
CA MET A 392 15.41 5.56 8.37
C MET A 392 16.58 6.45 7.88
N ASN A 393 16.48 7.77 8.05
CA ASN A 393 17.58 8.70 7.71
C ASN A 393 18.76 8.59 8.70
N MET A 394 18.46 8.32 9.98
CA MET A 394 19.45 8.10 11.04
C MET A 394 20.25 6.82 10.78
N VAL A 395 19.56 5.72 10.45
CA VAL A 395 20.22 4.43 10.16
C VAL A 395 21.04 4.54 8.87
N SER A 396 20.54 5.17 7.80
CA SER A 396 21.33 5.40 6.58
C SER A 396 22.65 6.15 6.86
N LYS A 397 22.63 7.19 7.68
CA LYS A 397 23.84 7.94 8.06
C LYS A 397 24.81 7.10 8.91
N GLY A 398 24.30 6.33 9.86
CA GLY A 398 25.11 5.40 10.66
C GLY A 398 25.80 4.33 9.81
N VAL A 399 25.10 3.81 8.80
CA VAL A 399 25.69 2.87 7.83
C VAL A 399 26.76 3.54 6.98
N GLN A 400 26.53 4.75 6.46
CA GLN A 400 27.53 5.44 5.63
C GLN A 400 28.85 5.60 6.37
N ASN A 401 28.82 6.08 7.63
CA ASN A 401 30.00 6.15 8.50
C ASN A 401 30.79 4.83 8.56
N VAL A 402 30.09 3.68 8.62
CA VAL A 402 30.74 2.35 8.68
C VAL A 402 31.32 1.95 7.34
N LEU A 403 30.63 2.21 6.23
CA LEU A 403 31.16 1.96 4.88
C LEU A 403 32.42 2.80 4.60
N ASP A 404 32.41 4.08 5.00
CA ASP A 404 33.55 4.99 4.86
C ASP A 404 34.76 4.53 5.68
N PHE A 405 34.51 4.00 6.89
CA PHE A 405 35.55 3.40 7.75
C PHE A 405 36.14 2.11 7.15
N LEU A 406 35.29 1.22 6.60
CA LEU A 406 35.72 -0.05 6.01
C LEU A 406 36.63 0.12 4.79
N GLN A 407 36.58 1.25 4.08
CA GLN A 407 37.46 1.51 2.94
C GLN A 407 38.96 1.57 3.29
N ALA A 408 39.33 1.65 4.58
CA ALA A 408 40.73 1.56 5.00
C ALA A 408 41.30 0.13 4.84
N ASP A 409 40.57 -0.89 5.30
CA ASP A 409 40.98 -2.31 5.28
C ASP A 409 40.44 -3.07 4.05
N PHE A 410 39.40 -2.51 3.41
CA PHE A 410 38.75 -3.03 2.21
C PHE A 410 38.70 -1.97 1.08
N PRO A 411 39.84 -1.38 0.65
CA PRO A 411 39.87 -0.37 -0.41
C PRO A 411 39.48 -0.90 -1.81
N ASP A 412 39.28 -2.22 -1.92
CA ASP A 412 38.75 -2.91 -3.09
C ASP A 412 37.21 -3.14 -3.02
N MET A 413 36.53 -2.49 -2.06
CA MET A 413 35.08 -2.54 -1.87
C MET A 413 34.35 -1.50 -2.75
N ASP A 414 33.67 -1.99 -3.77
CA ASP A 414 32.77 -1.22 -4.64
C ASP A 414 31.39 -1.07 -3.97
N VAL A 415 31.04 0.13 -3.51
CA VAL A 415 29.77 0.41 -2.80
C VAL A 415 28.65 0.65 -3.80
N MET A 416 28.10 -0.45 -4.31
CA MET A 416 27.02 -0.48 -5.30
C MET A 416 25.74 0.28 -4.87
N GLY A 417 25.49 0.46 -3.58
CA GLY A 417 24.49 1.39 -3.08
C GLY A 417 24.07 1.17 -1.63
N ILE A 418 23.66 2.26 -0.96
CA ILE A 418 23.29 2.28 0.47
C ILE A 418 22.07 1.41 0.83
N SER A 419 21.26 1.02 -0.17
CA SER A 419 20.04 0.21 0.02
C SER A 419 19.89 -0.85 -1.08
N GLY A 420 20.58 -1.97 -0.92
CA GLY A 420 20.51 -3.15 -1.80
C GLY A 420 19.24 -4.00 -1.63
N ASN A 421 18.10 -3.38 -1.30
CA ASN A 421 16.79 -3.98 -1.00
C ASN A 421 16.73 -5.07 0.09
N TYR A 422 17.84 -5.48 0.70
CA TYR A 422 17.89 -6.46 1.81
C TYR A 422 17.53 -5.84 3.19
N CYS A 423 17.01 -4.60 3.23
CA CYS A 423 16.54 -3.97 4.46
C CYS A 423 15.40 -4.81 5.11
N SER A 424 14.39 -5.29 4.37
CA SER A 424 13.80 -4.68 3.15
C SER A 424 12.98 -3.44 3.52
N ASP A 425 12.55 -2.64 2.54
CA ASP A 425 11.87 -1.36 2.83
C ASP A 425 10.82 -1.01 1.77
N LYS A 426 9.56 -0.87 2.20
CA LYS A 426 8.36 -0.68 1.37
C LYS A 426 8.14 -1.79 0.33
N LYS A 427 8.63 -3.02 0.60
CA LYS A 427 8.49 -4.20 -0.27
C LYS A 427 8.19 -5.46 0.55
N PRO A 428 7.24 -6.33 0.14
CA PRO A 428 6.96 -7.57 0.87
C PRO A 428 8.18 -8.49 0.83
N ALA A 429 8.69 -8.88 2.00
CA ALA A 429 9.98 -9.55 2.11
C ALA A 429 10.07 -10.49 3.32
N ALA A 430 10.47 -11.74 3.06
CA ALA A 430 10.58 -12.78 4.09
C ALA A 430 11.60 -12.43 5.20
N VAL A 431 12.63 -11.64 4.90
CA VAL A 431 13.60 -11.18 5.91
C VAL A 431 12.95 -10.30 6.97
N ASN A 432 11.91 -9.53 6.64
CA ASN A 432 11.21 -8.68 7.61
C ASN A 432 10.13 -9.46 8.37
N TRP A 433 9.56 -10.51 7.77
CA TRP A 433 8.71 -11.49 8.46
C TRP A 433 9.49 -12.30 9.52
N ILE A 434 10.64 -12.86 9.12
CA ILE A 434 11.43 -13.79 9.94
C ILE A 434 12.28 -13.08 10.99
N GLU A 435 12.97 -11.99 10.62
CA GLU A 435 13.92 -11.30 11.49
C GLU A 435 13.35 -10.03 12.14
N GLY A 436 12.12 -9.64 11.79
CA GLY A 436 11.53 -8.36 12.18
C GLY A 436 12.21 -7.14 11.55
N ARG A 437 11.55 -5.98 11.68
CA ARG A 437 12.06 -4.66 11.29
C ARG A 437 11.25 -3.54 11.95
N GLY A 438 11.90 -2.55 12.55
CA GLY A 438 11.18 -1.56 13.37
C GLY A 438 10.79 -2.21 14.71
N LYS A 439 9.50 -2.25 15.03
CA LYS A 439 8.98 -2.86 16.26
C LYS A 439 8.33 -4.21 15.95
N SER A 440 8.77 -5.28 16.61
CA SER A 440 8.08 -6.57 16.60
C SER A 440 7.17 -6.65 17.82
N VAL A 441 5.88 -6.91 17.62
CA VAL A 441 4.85 -6.79 18.67
C VAL A 441 3.94 -8.02 18.68
N VAL A 442 3.59 -8.49 19.87
CA VAL A 442 2.54 -9.50 20.10
C VAL A 442 1.45 -8.85 20.95
N CYS A 443 0.18 -9.00 20.55
CA CYS A 443 -0.98 -8.48 21.28
C CYS A 443 -2.06 -9.55 21.40
N GLU A 444 -2.62 -9.75 22.59
CA GLU A 444 -3.60 -10.81 22.88
C GLU A 444 -4.74 -10.34 23.79
N ALA A 445 -5.87 -11.03 23.72
CA ALA A 445 -7.01 -10.88 24.63
C ALA A 445 -7.77 -12.21 24.78
N VAL A 446 -8.45 -12.37 25.91
CA VAL A 446 -9.48 -13.41 26.11
C VAL A 446 -10.84 -12.73 26.04
N ILE A 447 -11.69 -13.16 25.11
CA ILE A 447 -13.04 -12.63 24.87
C ILE A 447 -14.06 -13.61 25.43
N LYS A 448 -14.89 -13.15 26.37
CA LYS A 448 -15.82 -14.02 27.10
C LYS A 448 -16.94 -14.55 26.20
N GLU A 449 -17.45 -15.76 26.46
CA GLU A 449 -18.52 -16.40 25.68
C GLU A 449 -19.70 -15.44 25.40
N GLU A 450 -20.20 -14.80 26.46
CA GLU A 450 -21.33 -13.87 26.37
C GLU A 450 -21.02 -12.63 25.52
N VAL A 451 -19.76 -12.24 25.39
CA VAL A 451 -19.33 -11.10 24.58
C VAL A 451 -19.24 -11.51 23.11
N VAL A 452 -18.75 -12.72 22.83
CA VAL A 452 -18.76 -13.31 21.49
C VAL A 452 -20.21 -13.43 20.98
N GLN A 453 -21.13 -13.90 21.82
CA GLN A 453 -22.55 -13.99 21.47
C GLN A 453 -23.24 -12.61 21.39
N LYS A 454 -23.14 -11.77 22.45
CA LYS A 454 -23.93 -10.53 22.56
C LYS A 454 -23.36 -9.37 21.74
N VAL A 455 -22.04 -9.23 21.61
CA VAL A 455 -21.38 -8.13 20.89
C VAL A 455 -20.96 -8.57 19.49
N LEU A 456 -20.28 -9.71 19.38
CA LEU A 456 -19.71 -10.20 18.11
C LEU A 456 -20.70 -11.00 17.24
N LYS A 457 -21.83 -11.45 17.82
CA LYS A 457 -22.95 -12.11 17.13
C LYS A 457 -22.56 -13.42 16.43
N THR A 458 -21.62 -14.17 17.01
CA THR A 458 -21.18 -15.50 16.53
C THR A 458 -20.83 -16.41 17.74
N THR A 459 -20.15 -17.54 17.52
CA THR A 459 -19.66 -18.47 18.54
C THR A 459 -18.14 -18.61 18.48
N VAL A 460 -17.52 -19.12 19.56
CA VAL A 460 -16.07 -19.36 19.62
C VAL A 460 -15.63 -20.37 18.56
N THR A 461 -16.33 -21.51 18.45
CA THR A 461 -16.05 -22.56 17.47
C THR A 461 -16.01 -22.04 16.04
N ALA A 462 -17.00 -21.22 15.65
CA ALA A 462 -17.11 -20.66 14.30
C ALA A 462 -16.07 -19.56 14.01
N LEU A 463 -15.43 -18.98 15.03
CA LEU A 463 -14.30 -18.06 14.88
C LEU A 463 -12.97 -18.83 14.74
N VAL A 464 -12.75 -19.84 15.58
CA VAL A 464 -11.55 -20.70 15.51
C VAL A 464 -11.49 -21.44 14.18
N GLU A 465 -12.60 -22.06 13.74
CA GLU A 465 -12.70 -22.74 12.45
C GLU A 465 -12.46 -21.78 11.28
N LEU A 466 -13.10 -20.60 11.29
CA LEU A 466 -12.89 -19.60 10.24
C LEU A 466 -11.44 -19.08 10.22
N ASN A 467 -10.79 -18.90 11.37
CA ASN A 467 -9.39 -18.48 11.41
C ASN A 467 -8.45 -19.54 10.82
N MET A 468 -8.66 -20.81 11.17
CA MET A 468 -7.94 -21.94 10.58
C MET A 468 -8.12 -22.01 9.06
N LEU A 469 -9.36 -21.90 8.57
CA LEU A 469 -9.67 -22.05 7.15
C LEU A 469 -9.30 -20.83 6.30
N LYS A 470 -9.56 -19.60 6.79
CA LYS A 470 -9.24 -18.37 6.06
C LYS A 470 -7.79 -17.93 6.30
N ASN A 471 -7.47 -17.55 7.53
CA ASN A 471 -6.26 -16.79 7.85
C ASN A 471 -5.00 -17.66 7.82
N LEU A 472 -5.12 -18.97 8.04
CA LEU A 472 -4.00 -19.91 7.94
C LEU A 472 -4.04 -20.69 6.62
N ALA A 473 -5.04 -21.56 6.40
CA ALA A 473 -5.08 -22.44 5.23
C ALA A 473 -5.28 -21.65 3.92
N GLY A 474 -6.21 -20.71 3.87
CA GLY A 474 -6.43 -19.84 2.69
C GLY A 474 -5.21 -19.02 2.32
N SER A 475 -4.59 -18.35 3.30
CA SER A 475 -3.33 -17.61 3.09
C SER A 475 -2.16 -18.51 2.66
N ALA A 476 -2.07 -19.74 3.17
CA ALA A 476 -1.07 -20.72 2.74
C ALA A 476 -1.29 -21.18 1.28
N ILE A 477 -2.54 -21.45 0.88
CA ILE A 477 -2.90 -21.78 -0.51
C ILE A 477 -2.61 -20.62 -1.46
N ALA A 478 -2.81 -19.37 -1.01
CA ALA A 478 -2.49 -18.17 -1.76
C ALA A 478 -0.99 -17.83 -1.82
N GLY A 479 -0.12 -18.59 -1.12
CA GLY A 479 1.31 -18.29 -1.02
C GLY A 479 1.62 -16.97 -0.30
N ALA A 480 0.75 -16.52 0.60
CA ALA A 480 0.81 -15.21 1.22
C ALA A 480 2.07 -15.04 2.11
N LEU A 481 2.79 -13.94 1.90
CA LEU A 481 3.99 -13.61 2.66
C LEU A 481 3.64 -12.68 3.83
N GLY A 482 3.59 -13.23 5.04
CA GLY A 482 3.21 -12.50 6.26
C GLY A 482 1.75 -12.05 6.33
N GLY A 483 0.91 -12.46 5.36
CA GLY A 483 -0.52 -12.13 5.25
C GLY A 483 -1.44 -13.16 5.88
N PHE A 484 -1.18 -13.57 7.13
CA PHE A 484 -1.94 -14.61 7.84
C PHE A 484 -3.05 -13.99 8.72
N ASN A 485 -3.78 -13.02 8.18
CA ASN A 485 -4.74 -12.17 8.88
C ASN A 485 -5.95 -11.79 8.01
N ALA A 486 -6.92 -11.05 8.57
CA ALA A 486 -8.14 -10.65 7.89
C ALA A 486 -8.01 -9.31 7.15
N HIS A 487 -7.56 -8.24 7.82
CA HIS A 487 -7.43 -6.89 7.27
C HIS A 487 -6.47 -5.97 8.05
N ALA A 488 -5.37 -6.51 8.61
CA ALA A 488 -4.41 -5.70 9.39
C ALA A 488 -3.96 -4.43 8.64
N SER A 489 -3.81 -4.52 7.32
CA SER A 489 -3.52 -3.40 6.41
C SER A 489 -4.50 -2.22 6.51
N ASN A 490 -5.81 -2.45 6.67
CA ASN A 490 -6.79 -1.37 6.71
C ASN A 490 -6.63 -0.57 8.02
N ILE A 491 -6.40 -1.27 9.13
CA ILE A 491 -6.17 -0.66 10.44
C ILE A 491 -4.85 0.10 10.49
N VAL A 492 -3.75 -0.54 10.06
CA VAL A 492 -2.41 0.06 9.99
C VAL A 492 -2.46 1.32 9.14
N SER A 493 -2.99 1.24 7.91
CA SER A 493 -3.13 2.41 7.02
C SER A 493 -3.92 3.55 7.66
N ALA A 494 -5.07 3.26 8.29
CA ALA A 494 -5.92 4.30 8.87
C ALA A 494 -5.27 5.00 10.08
N VAL A 495 -4.57 4.26 10.94
CA VAL A 495 -3.81 4.84 12.06
C VAL A 495 -2.58 5.59 11.55
N TYR A 496 -1.89 5.07 10.52
CA TYR A 496 -0.69 5.69 9.94
C TYR A 496 -1.00 7.05 9.32
N LEU A 497 -2.06 7.14 8.52
CA LEU A 497 -2.53 8.39 7.91
C LEU A 497 -2.98 9.41 8.97
N ALA A 498 -3.65 8.95 10.04
CA ALA A 498 -4.06 9.82 11.15
C ALA A 498 -2.87 10.34 11.96
N THR A 499 -1.83 9.54 12.18
CA THR A 499 -0.71 9.85 13.09
C THR A 499 0.58 10.29 12.39
N GLY A 500 0.54 10.53 11.07
CA GLY A 500 1.66 11.11 10.31
C GLY A 500 2.83 10.16 10.06
N GLN A 501 2.55 8.86 10.01
CA GLN A 501 3.50 7.83 9.60
C GLN A 501 3.63 7.78 8.07
N ASP A 502 4.55 6.98 7.55
CA ASP A 502 4.73 6.78 6.11
C ASP A 502 3.75 5.70 5.60
N PRO A 503 2.72 6.03 4.81
CA PRO A 503 1.69 5.06 4.42
C PRO A 503 2.22 3.95 3.50
N ALA A 504 3.36 4.14 2.83
CA ALA A 504 3.98 3.09 2.01
C ALA A 504 4.70 2.02 2.87
N GLN A 505 4.95 2.29 4.15
CA GLN A 505 5.44 1.28 5.10
C GLN A 505 4.35 0.28 5.51
N ASN A 506 3.07 0.55 5.24
CA ASN A 506 1.97 -0.42 5.43
C ASN A 506 2.25 -1.79 4.75
N VAL A 507 3.03 -1.82 3.66
CA VAL A 507 3.43 -3.04 2.95
C VAL A 507 4.09 -4.09 3.86
N GLU A 508 4.83 -3.65 4.88
CA GLU A 508 5.54 -4.54 5.81
C GLU A 508 5.02 -4.38 7.25
N SER A 509 4.56 -3.18 7.60
CA SER A 509 3.91 -2.88 8.88
C SER A 509 2.55 -3.56 9.06
N SER A 510 1.93 -4.07 7.98
CA SER A 510 0.73 -4.91 8.03
C SER A 510 1.00 -6.43 8.01
N HIS A 511 2.27 -6.86 7.98
CA HIS A 511 2.62 -8.25 8.24
C HIS A 511 2.04 -8.67 9.61
N CYS A 512 1.15 -9.66 9.60
CA CYS A 512 0.43 -10.09 10.79
C CYS A 512 -0.01 -11.55 10.64
N ILE A 513 0.20 -12.35 11.69
CA ILE A 513 -0.50 -13.62 11.89
C ILE A 513 -1.52 -13.47 13.02
N THR A 514 -2.77 -13.82 12.72
CA THR A 514 -3.89 -13.84 13.66
C THR A 514 -4.13 -15.29 14.12
N MET A 515 -4.04 -15.54 15.42
CA MET A 515 -4.36 -16.84 16.03
C MET A 515 -5.63 -16.73 16.87
N MET A 516 -6.41 -17.81 16.89
CA MET A 516 -7.67 -17.91 17.63
C MET A 516 -7.78 -19.32 18.22
N GLU A 517 -7.98 -19.41 19.53
CA GLU A 517 -8.05 -20.66 20.27
C GLU A 517 -9.24 -20.65 21.25
N ALA A 518 -9.85 -21.82 21.46
CA ALA A 518 -10.97 -21.97 22.38
C ALA A 518 -10.43 -22.33 23.78
N VAL A 519 -10.70 -21.48 24.78
CA VAL A 519 -10.18 -21.61 26.15
C VAL A 519 -11.33 -21.69 27.18
N ASN A 520 -11.00 -21.97 28.44
CA ASN A 520 -11.98 -22.12 29.54
C ASN A 520 -13.10 -23.14 29.19
N ASP A 521 -12.71 -24.38 28.92
CA ASP A 521 -13.56 -25.48 28.41
C ASP A 521 -14.23 -25.18 27.04
N GLY A 522 -13.65 -24.26 26.27
CA GLY A 522 -14.14 -23.85 24.95
C GLY A 522 -15.23 -22.77 24.96
N LYS A 523 -15.52 -22.19 26.14
CA LYS A 523 -16.51 -21.11 26.32
C LYS A 523 -15.97 -19.77 25.82
N ASP A 524 -14.71 -19.48 26.14
CA ASP A 524 -14.09 -18.20 25.85
C ASP A 524 -13.12 -18.31 24.66
N LEU A 525 -12.92 -17.20 23.95
CA LEU A 525 -12.01 -17.11 22.81
C LEU A 525 -10.71 -16.44 23.26
N HIS A 526 -9.58 -17.15 23.22
CA HIS A 526 -8.29 -16.48 23.12
C HIS A 526 -8.09 -16.02 21.67
N ILE A 527 -7.66 -14.78 21.50
CA ILE A 527 -7.25 -14.22 20.22
C ILE A 527 -5.93 -13.49 20.40
N SER A 528 -4.99 -13.69 19.47
CA SER A 528 -3.75 -12.93 19.41
C SER A 528 -3.38 -12.52 17.99
N VAL A 529 -2.62 -11.44 17.88
CA VAL A 529 -1.98 -10.96 16.66
C VAL A 529 -0.48 -10.80 16.90
N THR A 530 0.34 -11.34 16.00
CA THR A 530 1.79 -11.16 16.01
C THR A 530 2.22 -10.40 14.76
N MET A 531 2.82 -9.23 14.96
CA MET A 531 3.21 -8.29 13.92
C MET A 531 4.72 -8.02 14.01
N PRO A 532 5.56 -8.71 13.21
CA PRO A 532 7.02 -8.68 13.40
C PRO A 532 7.69 -7.40 12.89
N SER A 533 7.01 -6.58 12.07
CA SER A 533 7.65 -5.48 11.34
C SER A 533 6.90 -4.14 11.35
N ILE A 534 6.40 -3.68 12.50
CA ILE A 534 5.72 -2.38 12.62
C ILE A 534 6.73 -1.22 12.57
N GLU A 535 6.67 -0.40 11.52
CA GLU A 535 7.55 0.75 11.31
C GLU A 535 6.86 2.06 11.73
N VAL A 536 6.99 2.45 13.00
CA VAL A 536 6.41 3.70 13.53
C VAL A 536 7.44 4.62 14.18
N GLY A 537 7.09 5.90 14.26
CA GLY A 537 7.78 6.91 15.04
C GLY A 537 6.84 8.04 15.46
N THR A 538 7.21 8.77 16.51
CA THR A 538 6.47 9.92 17.04
C THR A 538 7.24 11.23 16.86
N VAL A 539 8.36 11.17 16.13
CA VAL A 539 9.26 12.30 15.79
C VAL A 539 9.69 12.21 14.33
N GLY A 540 9.61 13.34 13.62
CA GLY A 540 10.06 13.51 12.24
C GLY A 540 9.02 13.10 11.19
N GLY A 541 9.21 13.55 9.95
CA GLY A 541 8.23 13.37 8.87
C GLY A 541 6.88 13.99 9.22
N GLY A 542 5.79 13.35 8.79
CA GLY A 542 4.41 13.83 8.96
C GLY A 542 3.93 13.98 10.41
N THR A 543 4.61 13.39 11.39
CA THR A 543 4.28 13.48 12.83
C THR A 543 4.27 14.92 13.38
N GLN A 544 4.95 15.84 12.68
CA GLN A 544 5.07 17.26 13.04
C GLN A 544 3.87 18.09 12.56
N LEU A 545 3.17 17.66 11.51
CA LEU A 545 2.05 18.38 10.90
C LEU A 545 0.88 18.48 11.87
N ALA A 546 0.22 19.64 11.96
CA ALA A 546 -0.66 20.00 13.07
C ALA A 546 -1.73 18.93 13.39
N SER A 547 -2.46 18.44 12.39
CA SER A 547 -3.53 17.45 12.54
C SER A 547 -3.00 16.08 13.00
N GLN A 548 -1.90 15.63 12.41
CA GLN A 548 -1.22 14.37 12.75
C GLN A 548 -0.64 14.42 14.16
N SER A 549 -0.05 15.57 14.52
CA SER A 549 0.45 15.85 15.86
C SER A 549 -0.66 15.94 16.92
N ALA A 550 -1.87 16.39 16.54
CA ALA A 550 -3.05 16.33 17.41
C ALA A 550 -3.53 14.89 17.64
N CYS A 551 -3.48 14.03 16.62
CA CYS A 551 -3.79 12.61 16.75
C CYS A 551 -2.76 11.85 17.62
N LEU A 552 -1.47 12.18 17.51
CA LEU A 552 -0.43 11.67 18.42
C LEU A 552 -0.58 12.18 19.86
N ASN A 553 -1.07 13.41 20.05
CA ASN A 553 -1.43 13.96 21.36
C ASN A 553 -2.60 13.20 22.00
N LEU A 554 -3.65 12.88 21.24
CA LEU A 554 -4.81 12.11 21.73
C LEU A 554 -4.40 10.73 22.25
N LEU A 555 -3.39 10.12 21.63
CA LEU A 555 -2.81 8.84 22.05
C LEU A 555 -1.77 8.97 23.19
N GLY A 556 -1.45 10.19 23.64
CA GLY A 556 -0.46 10.46 24.69
C GLY A 556 1.01 10.27 24.29
N VAL A 557 1.31 10.09 23.00
CA VAL A 557 2.64 9.67 22.50
C VAL A 557 3.35 10.70 21.61
N LYS A 558 2.86 11.94 21.49
CA LYS A 558 3.49 12.97 20.65
C LYS A 558 4.95 13.22 21.05
N GLY A 559 5.83 13.26 20.06
CA GLY A 559 7.22 13.68 20.21
C GLY A 559 8.12 12.64 20.86
N ALA A 560 9.35 13.06 21.17
CA ALA A 560 10.32 12.23 21.87
C ALA A 560 9.91 12.05 23.34
N SER A 561 10.10 10.83 23.86
CA SER A 561 9.98 10.57 25.29
C SER A 561 11.04 11.37 26.06
N LYS A 562 10.65 11.88 27.23
CA LYS A 562 11.56 12.56 28.16
C LYS A 562 12.25 11.59 29.11
N ASP A 563 11.60 10.47 29.41
CA ASP A 563 11.99 9.55 30.47
C ASP A 563 12.83 8.39 29.91
N GLU A 564 12.44 7.82 28.77
CA GLU A 564 13.14 6.73 28.11
C GLU A 564 13.04 6.82 26.57
N PRO A 565 14.14 7.13 25.85
CA PRO A 565 14.10 7.26 24.39
C PRO A 565 13.53 6.03 23.68
N GLY A 566 12.53 6.27 22.82
CA GLY A 566 11.79 5.24 22.10
C GLY A 566 10.52 4.77 22.79
N SER A 567 10.23 5.15 24.04
CA SER A 567 9.04 4.64 24.75
C SER A 567 7.74 5.08 24.07
N ASN A 568 7.67 6.31 23.55
CA ASN A 568 6.49 6.80 22.82
C ASN A 568 6.26 6.01 21.52
N SER A 569 7.33 5.75 20.77
CA SER A 569 7.25 4.91 19.56
C SER A 569 6.92 3.44 19.85
N ARG A 570 7.36 2.90 21.00
CA ARG A 570 6.98 1.55 21.47
C ARG A 570 5.49 1.51 21.85
N VAL A 571 5.00 2.49 22.60
CA VAL A 571 3.56 2.59 22.95
C VAL A 571 2.71 2.73 21.68
N LEU A 572 3.10 3.59 20.72
CA LEU A 572 2.40 3.70 19.43
C LEU A 572 2.32 2.36 18.69
N ALA A 573 3.40 1.57 18.66
CA ALA A 573 3.37 0.23 18.06
C ALA A 573 2.43 -0.74 18.80
N THR A 574 2.36 -0.67 20.14
CA THR A 574 1.38 -1.48 20.90
C THR A 574 -0.06 -1.06 20.60
N ILE A 575 -0.33 0.25 20.44
CA ILE A 575 -1.65 0.77 20.07
C ILE A 575 -2.04 0.31 18.67
N VAL A 576 -1.12 0.33 17.70
CA VAL A 576 -1.35 -0.21 16.35
C VAL A 576 -1.70 -1.70 16.41
N ALA A 577 -0.92 -2.52 17.13
CA ALA A 577 -1.20 -3.95 17.28
C ALA A 577 -2.53 -4.25 18.00
N GLY A 578 -2.86 -3.52 19.08
CA GLY A 578 -4.14 -3.64 19.77
C GLY A 578 -5.35 -3.18 18.93
N SER A 579 -5.14 -2.19 18.06
CA SER A 579 -6.14 -1.76 17.07
C SER A 579 -6.34 -2.84 16.01
N VAL A 580 -5.27 -3.49 15.55
CA VAL A 580 -5.34 -4.63 14.63
C VAL A 580 -6.07 -5.80 15.28
N LEU A 581 -5.77 -6.15 16.53
CA LEU A 581 -6.50 -7.17 17.30
C LEU A 581 -8.01 -6.88 17.35
N ALA A 582 -8.40 -5.64 17.64
CA ALA A 582 -9.79 -5.19 17.62
C ALA A 582 -10.43 -5.32 16.23
N GLY A 583 -9.72 -4.87 15.19
CA GLY A 583 -10.16 -4.97 13.80
C GLY A 583 -10.39 -6.41 13.36
N GLU A 584 -9.40 -7.29 13.58
CA GLU A 584 -9.44 -8.72 13.25
C GLU A 584 -10.64 -9.41 13.92
N LEU A 585 -10.79 -9.21 15.23
CA LEU A 585 -11.89 -9.78 16.02
C LEU A 585 -13.26 -9.41 15.45
N SER A 586 -13.48 -8.13 15.12
CA SER A 586 -14.76 -7.67 14.57
C SER A 586 -15.01 -8.14 13.14
N LEU A 587 -14.01 -8.10 12.25
CA LEU A 587 -14.17 -8.53 10.86
C LEU A 587 -14.39 -10.04 10.75
N MET A 588 -13.58 -10.86 11.44
CA MET A 588 -13.76 -12.31 11.46
C MET A 588 -15.14 -12.70 12.00
N SER A 589 -15.64 -11.98 13.01
CA SER A 589 -17.00 -12.16 13.51
C SER A 589 -18.09 -11.76 12.50
N ALA A 590 -17.89 -10.68 11.74
CA ALA A 590 -18.81 -10.25 10.70
C ALA A 590 -18.84 -11.18 9.48
N ILE A 591 -17.71 -11.85 9.16
CA ILE A 591 -17.64 -12.91 8.14
C ILE A 591 -18.33 -14.18 8.67
N SER A 592 -17.95 -14.64 9.86
CA SER A 592 -18.49 -15.82 10.55
C SER A 592 -20.03 -15.77 10.68
N ALA A 593 -20.59 -14.60 10.99
CA ALA A 593 -22.03 -14.40 11.11
C ALA A 593 -22.76 -14.09 9.77
N GLY A 594 -22.07 -14.09 8.61
CA GLY A 594 -22.67 -13.77 7.31
C GLY A 594 -23.14 -12.31 7.17
N GLN A 595 -22.56 -11.38 7.94
CA GLN A 595 -23.03 -9.99 8.06
C GLN A 595 -22.27 -9.01 7.16
N LEU A 596 -21.08 -9.36 6.66
CA LEU A 596 -20.17 -8.46 5.93
C LEU A 596 -20.86 -7.63 4.83
N VAL A 597 -21.53 -8.28 3.88
CA VAL A 597 -22.19 -7.62 2.73
C VAL A 597 -23.29 -6.66 3.20
N LYS A 598 -24.09 -7.06 4.21
CA LYS A 598 -25.18 -6.25 4.77
C LYS A 598 -24.64 -4.98 5.46
N SER A 599 -23.50 -5.08 6.13
CA SER A 599 -22.81 -3.93 6.73
C SER A 599 -22.26 -2.98 5.65
N HIS A 600 -21.53 -3.50 4.65
CA HIS A 600 -20.97 -2.67 3.58
C HIS A 600 -22.07 -1.96 2.77
N MET A 601 -23.18 -2.61 2.45
CA MET A 601 -24.31 -1.96 1.77
C MET A 601 -25.01 -0.88 2.60
N LYS A 602 -24.92 -0.92 3.94
CA LYS A 602 -25.53 0.10 4.81
C LYS A 602 -24.64 1.33 5.05
N TYR A 603 -23.31 1.18 5.05
CA TYR A 603 -22.38 2.25 5.47
C TYR A 603 -21.26 2.57 4.45
N ASN A 604 -21.10 1.79 3.39
CA ASN A 604 -20.03 1.93 2.39
C ASN A 604 -20.58 2.07 0.95
N ARG A 605 -21.82 2.55 0.82
CA ARG A 605 -22.47 2.97 -0.44
C ARG A 605 -23.35 4.19 -0.16
N SER A 606 -23.35 5.19 -1.04
CA SER A 606 -24.20 6.36 -0.88
C SER A 606 -25.67 6.01 -1.12
N THR A 607 -26.53 6.30 -0.14
CA THR A 607 -28.00 6.33 -0.30
C THR A 607 -28.52 7.66 -0.84
N ARG A 608 -27.62 8.60 -1.14
CA ARG A 608 -27.92 9.82 -1.88
C ARG A 608 -27.83 9.53 -3.39
N ASP A 609 -28.88 9.95 -4.09
CA ASP A 609 -28.98 9.94 -5.55
C ASP A 609 -27.85 10.81 -6.17
N MET A 610 -26.88 10.13 -6.79
CA MET A 610 -25.70 10.77 -7.38
C MET A 610 -25.98 11.49 -8.70
N SER A 611 -27.13 11.26 -9.34
CA SER A 611 -27.49 11.89 -10.63
C SER A 611 -27.57 13.43 -10.56
N LYS A 612 -27.73 13.97 -9.35
CA LYS A 612 -27.86 15.41 -9.05
C LYS A 612 -26.54 16.08 -8.66
N LEU A 613 -25.43 15.35 -8.67
CA LEU A 613 -24.08 15.86 -8.35
C LEU A 613 -23.20 16.07 -9.59
N THR A 614 -23.61 15.58 -10.76
CA THR A 614 -22.89 15.71 -12.04
C THR A 614 -23.34 16.92 -12.87
N SER A 615 -24.02 17.89 -12.25
CA SER A 615 -24.70 19.02 -12.92
C SER A 615 -24.58 20.34 -12.15
N SER A 616 -23.49 20.52 -11.41
CA SER A 616 -23.16 21.73 -10.62
C SER A 616 -21.73 22.19 -10.89
#